data_AF-A0A933MKR2-F1
#
_entry.id   AF-A0A933MKR2-F1
#
_cell.length_a   1.000
_cell.length_b   1.000
_cell.length_c   1.000
_cell.angle_alpha   90.00
_cell.angle_beta   90.00
_cell.angle_gamma   90.00
#
_symmetry.space_group_name_H-M   'P 1'
#
loop_
_entity.id
_entity.type
_entity.pdbx_description
1 polymer ?
#
loop_
_entity_poly.entity_id
_entity_poly.type
_entity_poly.pdbx_seq_one_letter_code
_entity_poly.pdbx_strand_id
1 'polypeptide(L)'
;MTSQLALKIKCPVCRKSLMDRQNMLDGYPSIALEAEGNGHRGWLRLSPVYGSYDIESEFEIPPDCVARIFCPQCRSELKSLAACDLCQAPMVPLMLEEGGKIFTCSRRGCKKHFLEFEDIDKALATFYEAYALGGAGQKAQPAVKKAIVEASDLKEIINNGSFLQSYCPHCRHTFACCSLLAFTVIGGDGREGILQLSPYFNVFTNKSTIEIPRGEEVKDLQCPHCGQSLIEKDRKCGECGSRTAKITVGAMHKLISFFICLRKGCTWHGLSDEDTRLIMLEDSREW
;
A
#
# COMPACT_ATOMS: atom_id res chain seq x y z
N MET A 1 9.96 -20.64 15.60
CA MET A 1 10.65 -20.64 14.28
C MET A 1 10.01 -19.54 13.48
N THR A 2 10.74 -18.46 13.19
CA THR A 2 10.26 -17.32 12.43
C THR A 2 10.19 -17.71 10.96
N SER A 3 8.99 -17.81 10.40
CA SER A 3 8.81 -18.09 8.97
C SER A 3 9.42 -16.94 8.15
N GLN A 4 10.53 -17.21 7.47
CA GLN A 4 11.16 -16.27 6.53
C GLN A 4 10.44 -16.34 5.17
N LEU A 5 10.18 -15.19 4.56
CA LEU A 5 9.53 -15.09 3.25
C LEU A 5 10.59 -14.95 2.15
N ALA A 6 10.83 -16.01 1.39
CA ALA A 6 11.73 -15.99 0.23
C ALA A 6 10.97 -15.61 -1.05
N LEU A 7 11.41 -14.55 -1.71
CA LEU A 7 10.77 -14.00 -2.90
C LEU A 7 11.36 -14.58 -4.18
N LYS A 8 10.50 -14.86 -5.17
CA LYS A 8 10.89 -15.23 -6.52
C LYS A 8 10.83 -14.02 -7.43
N ILE A 9 11.93 -13.72 -8.10
CA ILE A 9 12.14 -12.45 -8.79
C ILE A 9 12.34 -12.64 -10.30
N LYS A 10 11.74 -11.74 -11.07
CA LYS A 10 11.87 -11.58 -12.52
C LYS A 10 12.38 -10.18 -12.87
N CYS A 11 12.98 -10.06 -14.05
CA CYS A 11 13.34 -8.77 -14.62
C CYS A 11 12.07 -8.01 -15.03
N PRO A 12 11.89 -6.74 -14.65
CA PRO A 12 10.72 -5.96 -15.06
C PRO A 12 10.69 -5.65 -16.57
N VAL A 13 11.86 -5.69 -17.23
CA VAL A 13 11.99 -5.39 -18.67
C VAL A 13 11.74 -6.62 -19.52
N CYS A 14 12.54 -7.70 -19.34
CA CYS A 14 12.47 -8.88 -20.19
C CYS A 14 11.64 -10.04 -19.61
N ARG A 15 11.11 -9.89 -18.38
CA ARG A 15 10.28 -10.87 -17.66
C ARG A 15 10.93 -12.23 -17.38
N LYS A 16 12.20 -12.44 -17.75
CA LYS A 16 12.97 -13.63 -17.39
C LYS A 16 13.27 -13.68 -15.89
N SER A 17 13.36 -14.89 -15.35
CA SER A 17 13.77 -15.13 -13.96
C SER A 17 15.14 -14.52 -13.70
N LEU A 18 15.30 -13.88 -12.54
CA LEU A 18 16.58 -13.43 -12.00
C LEU A 18 17.12 -14.39 -10.94
N MET A 19 16.44 -15.51 -10.68
CA MET A 19 16.84 -16.47 -9.65
C MET A 19 18.00 -17.35 -10.13
N ASP A 20 19.06 -17.44 -9.33
CA ASP A 20 20.23 -18.29 -9.52
C ASP A 20 20.19 -19.49 -8.56
N ARG A 21 19.95 -20.68 -9.11
CA ARG A 21 19.86 -21.93 -8.34
C ARG A 21 21.21 -22.55 -8.01
N GLN A 22 22.30 -22.06 -8.60
CA GLN A 22 23.64 -22.59 -8.36
C GLN A 22 24.31 -21.90 -7.18
N ASN A 23 23.88 -20.67 -6.86
CA ASN A 23 24.46 -19.86 -5.78
C ASN A 23 23.36 -19.46 -4.80
N MET A 24 23.49 -19.91 -3.56
CA MET A 24 22.45 -19.80 -2.54
C MET A 24 22.81 -18.71 -1.54
N LEU A 25 21.84 -17.90 -1.16
CA LEU A 25 21.93 -16.95 -0.05
C LEU A 25 20.76 -17.19 0.90
N ASP A 26 21.03 -17.17 2.22
CA ASP A 26 20.06 -17.53 3.25
C ASP A 26 19.41 -18.92 3.06
N GLY A 27 20.09 -19.84 2.38
CA GLY A 27 19.55 -21.16 2.07
C GLY A 27 18.55 -21.21 0.90
N TYR A 28 18.41 -20.12 0.14
CA TYR A 28 17.53 -20.01 -1.03
C TYR A 28 18.30 -19.62 -2.30
N PRO A 29 17.79 -19.92 -3.51
CA PRO A 29 18.37 -19.42 -4.76
C PRO A 29 18.51 -17.90 -4.73
N SER A 30 19.71 -17.39 -4.96
CA SER A 30 19.96 -15.94 -4.90
C SER A 30 19.35 -15.18 -6.08
N ILE A 31 19.21 -13.86 -5.95
CA ILE A 31 18.82 -12.99 -7.05
C ILE A 31 20.09 -12.54 -7.79
N ALA A 32 20.29 -13.01 -9.01
CA ALA A 32 21.44 -12.66 -9.85
C ALA A 32 21.20 -11.39 -10.68
N LEU A 33 22.14 -10.46 -10.57
CA LEU A 33 22.14 -9.14 -11.16
C LEU A 33 23.55 -8.80 -11.70
N GLU A 34 23.64 -7.77 -12.51
CA GLU A 34 24.90 -7.07 -12.77
C GLU A 34 24.87 -5.73 -12.03
N ALA A 35 26.00 -5.32 -11.46
CA ALA A 35 26.15 -4.03 -10.81
C ALA A 35 27.34 -3.27 -11.39
N GLU A 36 27.20 -1.95 -11.51
CA GLU A 36 28.26 -1.01 -11.81
C GLU A 36 28.33 0.01 -10.69
N GLY A 37 29.51 0.12 -10.06
CA GLY A 37 29.74 1.02 -8.94
C GLY A 37 31.23 1.26 -8.76
N ASN A 38 31.60 2.48 -8.41
CA ASN A 38 33.00 2.87 -8.17
C ASN A 38 33.97 2.53 -9.33
N GLY A 39 33.50 2.68 -10.58
CA GLY A 39 34.31 2.37 -11.78
C GLY A 39 34.47 0.89 -12.11
N HIS A 40 33.92 -0.01 -11.30
CA HIS A 40 33.91 -1.45 -11.53
C HIS A 40 32.53 -1.92 -11.98
N ARG A 41 32.51 -2.97 -12.80
CA ARG A 41 31.29 -3.65 -13.22
C ARG A 41 31.50 -5.16 -13.12
N GLY A 42 30.50 -5.86 -12.62
CA GLY A 42 30.55 -7.29 -12.39
C GLY A 42 29.24 -7.85 -11.89
N TRP A 43 29.23 -9.13 -11.51
CA TRP A 43 28.04 -9.78 -10.97
C TRP A 43 27.73 -9.32 -9.54
N LEU A 44 26.44 -9.29 -9.22
CA LEU A 44 25.87 -9.02 -7.90
C LEU A 44 24.81 -10.07 -7.61
N ARG A 45 24.82 -10.62 -6.40
CA ARG A 45 23.80 -11.51 -5.87
C ARG A 45 23.20 -10.89 -4.62
N LEU A 46 21.87 -10.89 -4.56
CA LEU A 46 21.11 -10.45 -3.40
C LEU A 46 20.40 -11.65 -2.78
N SER A 47 20.24 -11.63 -1.45
CA SER A 47 19.34 -12.57 -0.79
C SER A 47 17.90 -12.40 -1.31
N PRO A 48 17.18 -13.51 -1.56
CA PRO A 48 15.76 -13.45 -1.90
C PRO A 48 14.86 -13.29 -0.67
N VAL A 49 15.40 -13.42 0.55
CA VAL A 49 14.60 -13.34 1.78
C VAL A 49 14.23 -11.90 2.08
N TYR A 50 12.93 -11.63 2.16
CA TYR A 50 12.44 -10.29 2.46
C TYR A 50 12.93 -9.83 3.85
N GLY A 51 13.63 -8.70 3.90
CA GLY A 51 14.26 -8.18 5.10
C GLY A 51 15.68 -8.69 5.36
N SER A 52 16.21 -9.60 4.54
CA SER A 52 17.64 -9.89 4.50
C SER A 52 18.38 -8.84 3.67
N TYR A 53 19.61 -8.53 4.07
CA TYR A 53 20.48 -7.57 3.39
C TYR A 53 21.81 -8.21 2.97
N ASP A 54 21.83 -9.54 2.97
CA ASP A 54 22.99 -10.32 2.56
C ASP A 54 23.18 -10.18 1.05
N ILE A 55 24.42 -9.87 0.68
CA ILE A 55 24.83 -9.73 -0.71
C ILE A 55 26.15 -10.44 -0.92
N GLU A 56 26.36 -10.90 -2.14
CA GLU A 56 27.67 -11.27 -2.65
C GLU A 56 27.92 -10.51 -3.95
N SER A 57 29.14 -10.07 -4.19
CA SER A 57 29.49 -9.36 -5.43
C SER A 57 30.89 -9.72 -5.90
N GLU A 58 31.11 -9.61 -7.21
CA GLU A 58 32.41 -9.88 -7.84
C GLU A 58 33.51 -8.92 -7.38
N PHE A 59 33.10 -7.70 -7.07
CA PHE A 59 33.95 -6.62 -6.61
C PHE A 59 33.37 -6.01 -5.35
N GLU A 60 34.22 -5.35 -4.57
CA GLU A 60 33.77 -4.63 -3.38
C GLU A 60 32.95 -3.41 -3.79
N ILE A 61 31.71 -3.33 -3.31
CA ILE A 61 30.87 -2.14 -3.42
C ILE A 61 31.03 -1.38 -2.10
N PRO A 62 31.73 -0.22 -2.09
CA PRO A 62 31.98 0.52 -0.86
C PRO A 62 30.67 0.94 -0.18
N PRO A 63 30.64 1.06 1.16
CA PRO A 63 29.55 1.70 1.87
C PRO A 63 29.17 3.04 1.24
N ASP A 64 27.88 3.36 1.23
CA ASP A 64 27.29 4.57 0.67
C ASP A 64 27.43 4.74 -0.86
N CYS A 65 28.08 3.82 -1.57
CA CYS A 65 28.13 3.82 -3.02
C CYS A 65 26.72 3.59 -3.61
N VAL A 66 26.34 4.42 -4.58
CA VAL A 66 25.10 4.25 -5.36
C VAL A 66 25.43 3.38 -6.57
N ALA A 67 24.98 2.12 -6.53
CA ALA A 67 25.24 1.16 -7.59
C ALA A 67 24.16 1.24 -8.69
N ARG A 68 24.59 1.22 -9.95
CA ARG A 68 23.69 1.02 -11.09
C ARG A 68 23.49 -0.47 -11.28
N ILE A 69 22.24 -0.90 -11.33
CA ILE A 69 21.88 -2.32 -11.37
C ILE A 69 21.31 -2.66 -12.75
N PHE A 70 21.70 -3.82 -13.28
CA PHE A 70 21.31 -4.28 -14.61
C PHE A 70 20.83 -5.72 -14.57
N CYS A 71 19.95 -6.07 -15.50
CA CYS A 71 19.55 -7.46 -15.71
C CYS A 71 20.66 -8.22 -16.47
N PRO A 72 21.15 -9.38 -16.00
CA PRO A 72 22.20 -10.15 -16.67
C PRO A 72 21.71 -10.77 -17.99
N GLN A 73 20.39 -10.86 -18.19
CA GLN A 73 19.80 -11.51 -19.36
C GLN A 73 19.54 -10.55 -20.52
N CYS A 74 19.07 -9.33 -20.25
CA CYS A 74 18.77 -8.34 -21.29
C CYS A 74 19.66 -7.09 -21.22
N ARG A 75 20.53 -7.00 -20.21
CA ARG A 75 21.48 -5.90 -19.96
C ARG A 75 20.84 -4.53 -19.74
N SER A 76 19.51 -4.45 -19.66
CA SER A 76 18.80 -3.22 -19.36
C SER A 76 19.07 -2.78 -17.93
N GLU A 77 19.29 -1.48 -17.75
CA GLU A 77 19.40 -0.85 -16.44
C GLU A 77 18.06 -0.90 -15.73
N LEU A 78 18.04 -1.49 -14.53
CA LEU A 78 16.87 -1.62 -13.68
C LEU A 78 16.75 -0.36 -12.81
N LYS A 79 16.31 0.73 -13.42
CA LYS A 79 16.10 2.01 -12.75
C LYS A 79 14.63 2.41 -12.71
N SER A 80 14.25 3.13 -11.66
CA SER A 80 12.96 3.79 -11.56
C SER A 80 13.12 5.29 -11.36
N LEU A 81 12.03 6.03 -11.52
CA LEU A 81 11.98 7.47 -11.18
C LEU A 81 11.85 7.71 -9.67
N ALA A 82 11.61 6.65 -8.88
CA ALA A 82 11.45 6.76 -7.43
C ALA A 82 12.81 6.98 -6.76
N ALA A 83 12.86 7.96 -5.86
CA ALA A 83 13.99 8.21 -4.98
C ALA A 83 13.73 7.62 -3.60
N CYS A 84 14.78 7.14 -2.94
CA CYS A 84 14.73 6.66 -1.57
C CYS A 84 14.40 7.82 -0.62
N ASP A 85 13.35 7.69 0.19
CA ASP A 85 12.97 8.67 1.20
C ASP A 85 14.03 8.85 2.31
N LEU A 86 14.83 7.82 2.59
CA LEU A 86 15.88 7.89 3.62
C LEU A 86 17.19 8.54 3.14
N CYS A 87 17.65 8.23 1.92
CA CYS A 87 18.99 8.62 1.45
C CYS A 87 19.03 9.25 0.06
N GLN A 88 17.85 9.47 -0.55
CA GLN A 88 17.63 10.11 -1.85
C GLN A 88 18.27 9.40 -3.05
N ALA A 89 18.86 8.21 -2.86
CA ALA A 89 19.39 7.41 -3.95
C ALA A 89 18.26 6.79 -4.81
N PRO A 90 18.50 6.52 -6.11
CA PRO A 90 17.52 5.89 -6.98
C PRO A 90 17.06 4.52 -6.44
N MET A 91 15.79 4.20 -6.63
CA MET A 91 15.24 2.89 -6.31
C MET A 91 15.33 1.95 -7.53
N VAL A 92 15.69 0.70 -7.28
CA VAL A 92 15.83 -0.38 -8.27
C VAL A 92 14.57 -1.25 -8.24
N PRO A 93 13.75 -1.26 -9.30
CA PRO A 93 12.57 -2.10 -9.36
C PRO A 93 12.94 -3.53 -9.79
N LEU A 94 12.44 -4.51 -9.05
CA LEU A 94 12.48 -5.93 -9.39
C LEU A 94 11.05 -6.46 -9.39
N MET A 95 10.72 -7.39 -10.28
CA MET A 95 9.36 -7.90 -10.41
C MET A 95 9.18 -9.19 -9.62
N LEU A 96 8.10 -9.32 -8.86
CA LEU A 96 7.75 -10.57 -8.21
C LEU A 96 7.18 -11.54 -9.24
N GLU A 97 7.53 -12.83 -9.14
CA GLU A 97 6.94 -13.87 -9.99
C GLU A 97 5.42 -13.98 -9.81
N GLU A 98 4.95 -13.77 -8.58
CA GLU A 98 3.54 -13.85 -8.19
C GLU A 98 2.74 -12.57 -8.53
N GLY A 99 3.43 -11.52 -9.01
CA GLY A 99 2.84 -10.23 -9.34
C GLY A 99 3.23 -9.12 -8.38
N GLY A 100 3.32 -7.89 -8.88
CA GLY A 100 3.89 -6.74 -8.17
C GLY A 100 5.39 -6.56 -8.40
N LYS A 101 5.94 -5.53 -7.76
CA LYS A 101 7.32 -5.08 -7.83
C LYS A 101 7.84 -4.85 -6.42
N ILE A 102 9.09 -5.19 -6.19
CA ILE A 102 9.85 -4.74 -5.03
C ILE A 102 10.80 -3.65 -5.49
N PHE A 103 10.84 -2.56 -4.76
CA PHE A 103 11.79 -1.47 -4.94
C PHE A 103 12.84 -1.59 -3.85
N THR A 104 14.10 -1.74 -4.24
CA THR A 104 15.25 -1.75 -3.32
C THR A 104 16.14 -0.54 -3.54
N CYS A 105 16.69 0.02 -2.48
CA CYS A 105 17.59 1.18 -2.61
C CYS A 105 18.89 0.77 -3.31
N SER A 106 19.35 1.57 -4.28
CA SER A 106 20.63 1.36 -4.97
C SER A 106 21.87 1.69 -4.11
N ARG A 107 21.70 2.33 -2.95
CA ARG A 107 22.81 2.73 -2.08
C ARG A 107 23.23 1.60 -1.16
N ARG A 108 24.50 1.19 -1.24
CA ARG A 108 25.10 0.23 -0.32
C ARG A 108 24.99 0.74 1.13
N GLY A 109 24.38 -0.06 2.00
CA GLY A 109 24.16 0.29 3.42
C GLY A 109 22.77 0.87 3.71
N CYS A 110 22.02 1.31 2.70
CA CYS A 110 20.63 1.70 2.89
C CYS A 110 19.72 0.46 2.89
N LYS A 111 18.94 0.30 3.96
CA LYS A 111 18.01 -0.83 4.14
C LYS A 111 16.61 -0.58 3.61
N LYS A 112 16.34 0.60 3.03
CA LYS A 112 15.01 0.94 2.53
C LYS A 112 14.65 0.06 1.34
N HIS A 113 13.51 -0.62 1.46
CA HIS A 113 12.84 -1.32 0.38
C HIS A 113 11.32 -1.28 0.62
N PHE A 114 10.53 -1.45 -0.45
CA PHE A 114 9.07 -1.53 -0.34
C PHE A 114 8.48 -2.35 -1.49
N LEU A 115 7.27 -2.86 -1.29
CA LEU A 115 6.50 -3.58 -2.30
C LEU A 115 5.46 -2.65 -2.93
N GLU A 116 5.27 -2.78 -4.24
CA GLU A 116 4.23 -2.13 -5.03
C GLU A 116 3.50 -3.23 -5.81
N PHE A 117 2.20 -3.37 -5.63
CA PHE A 117 1.41 -4.34 -6.40
C PHE A 117 0.62 -3.60 -7.48
N GLU A 118 0.64 -4.12 -8.72
CA GLU A 118 -0.22 -3.60 -9.81
C GLU A 118 -1.71 -3.84 -9.51
N ASP A 119 -2.00 -4.95 -8.82
CA ASP A 119 -3.33 -5.35 -8.38
C ASP A 119 -3.23 -5.84 -6.93
N ILE A 120 -3.48 -4.92 -6.01
CA ILE A 120 -3.41 -5.16 -4.57
C ILE A 120 -4.46 -6.21 -4.16
N ASP A 121 -5.59 -6.28 -4.86
CA ASP A 121 -6.68 -7.23 -4.56
C ASP A 121 -6.24 -8.67 -4.89
N LYS A 122 -5.55 -8.87 -6.01
CA LYS A 122 -4.96 -10.17 -6.36
C LYS A 122 -3.83 -10.57 -5.41
N ALA A 123 -2.99 -9.63 -5.01
CA ALA A 123 -1.90 -9.89 -4.06
C ALA A 123 -2.43 -10.26 -2.67
N LEU A 124 -3.45 -9.54 -2.19
CA LEU A 124 -4.14 -9.85 -0.94
C LEU A 124 -4.87 -11.19 -1.03
N ALA A 125 -5.60 -11.47 -2.11
CA ALA A 125 -6.26 -12.76 -2.32
C ALA A 125 -5.25 -13.92 -2.30
N THR A 126 -4.11 -13.76 -2.99
CA THR A 126 -3.03 -14.76 -3.00
C THR A 126 -2.41 -14.93 -1.61
N PHE A 127 -2.25 -13.85 -0.85
CA PHE A 127 -1.77 -13.89 0.53
C PHE A 127 -2.77 -14.58 1.46
N TYR A 128 -4.07 -14.28 1.36
CA TYR A 128 -5.13 -14.95 2.12
C TYR A 128 -5.26 -16.43 1.76
N GLU A 129 -5.08 -16.79 0.48
CA GLU A 129 -5.04 -18.18 0.02
C GLU A 129 -3.81 -18.92 0.54
N ALA A 130 -2.62 -18.30 0.51
CA ALA A 130 -1.37 -18.89 0.97
C ALA A 130 -1.30 -19.05 2.50
N TYR A 131 -1.95 -18.15 3.25
CA TYR A 131 -1.91 -18.11 4.71
C TYR A 131 -3.25 -18.41 5.36
N ALA A 132 -4.16 -19.12 4.69
CA ALA A 132 -5.52 -19.45 5.15
C ALA A 132 -5.58 -19.80 6.65
N LEU A 133 -5.75 -18.77 7.48
CA LEU A 133 -6.16 -18.85 8.87
C LEU A 133 -7.62 -19.30 8.77
N GLY A 134 -7.87 -20.51 9.26
CA GLY A 134 -9.09 -21.28 9.04
C GLY A 134 -10.37 -20.44 9.05
N GLY A 135 -11.09 -20.49 7.93
CA GLY A 135 -12.42 -19.92 7.77
C GLY A 135 -13.00 -20.36 6.44
N ALA A 136 -14.14 -21.03 6.48
CA ALA A 136 -14.70 -21.75 5.35
C ALA A 136 -15.09 -20.85 4.15
N GLY A 137 -14.51 -21.17 2.99
CA GLY A 137 -15.12 -21.22 1.66
C GLY A 137 -16.01 -20.08 1.17
N GLN A 138 -15.49 -19.28 0.24
CA GLN A 138 -16.25 -18.82 -0.94
C GLN A 138 -15.31 -18.88 -2.17
N LYS A 139 -15.76 -19.57 -3.23
CA LYS A 139 -15.02 -19.77 -4.47
C LYS A 139 -15.12 -18.52 -5.35
N ALA A 140 -13.98 -17.90 -5.71
CA ALA A 140 -13.93 -16.86 -6.74
C ALA A 140 -14.13 -17.48 -8.14
N GLN A 141 -15.03 -16.89 -8.94
CA GLN A 141 -15.24 -17.26 -10.35
C GLN A 141 -14.25 -16.52 -11.28
N PRO A 142 -13.90 -17.09 -12.44
CA PRO A 142 -12.83 -16.55 -13.29
C PRO A 142 -13.27 -15.32 -14.09
N ALA A 143 -12.35 -14.36 -14.18
CA ALA A 143 -12.48 -13.09 -14.89
C ALA A 143 -12.75 -13.28 -16.40
N VAL A 144 -13.81 -12.62 -16.88
CA VAL A 144 -14.14 -12.48 -18.30
C VAL A 144 -13.17 -11.48 -18.95
N LYS A 145 -12.48 -11.89 -20.01
CA LYS A 145 -11.64 -11.03 -20.85
C LYS A 145 -12.51 -9.90 -21.44
N LYS A 146 -12.17 -8.63 -21.18
CA LYS A 146 -12.71 -7.52 -21.97
C LYS A 146 -11.59 -6.76 -22.68
N ALA A 147 -11.87 -6.53 -23.96
CA ALA A 147 -11.01 -5.92 -24.95
C ALA A 147 -10.65 -4.47 -24.61
N ILE A 148 -9.50 -4.05 -25.12
CA ILE A 148 -8.94 -2.70 -25.04
C ILE A 148 -9.90 -1.74 -25.77
N VAL A 149 -10.43 -0.75 -25.04
CA VAL A 149 -11.15 0.41 -25.58
C VAL A 149 -10.35 1.65 -25.21
N GLU A 150 -10.26 2.56 -26.17
CA GLU A 150 -9.41 3.75 -26.20
C GLU A 150 -9.58 4.67 -24.98
N ALA A 151 -8.47 5.24 -24.53
CA ALA A 151 -8.38 6.14 -23.40
C ALA A 151 -9.01 7.51 -23.73
N SER A 152 -10.12 7.85 -23.07
CA SER A 152 -10.39 9.24 -22.67
C SER A 152 -11.42 9.47 -21.55
N ASP A 153 -12.25 8.51 -21.10
CA ASP A 153 -13.32 8.82 -20.10
C ASP A 153 -13.62 7.70 -19.08
N LEU A 154 -12.61 6.95 -18.64
CA LEU A 154 -12.82 5.94 -17.59
C LEU A 154 -12.53 6.55 -16.21
N LYS A 155 -13.60 6.88 -15.48
CA LYS A 155 -13.51 7.16 -14.04
C LYS A 155 -13.03 5.88 -13.32
N GLU A 156 -12.07 6.03 -12.42
CA GLU A 156 -11.55 4.95 -11.59
C GLU A 156 -12.63 4.52 -10.59
N ILE A 157 -12.80 3.22 -10.33
CA ILE A 157 -13.80 2.70 -9.39
C ILE A 157 -13.09 2.13 -8.17
N ILE A 158 -13.41 2.64 -6.99
CA ILE A 158 -13.06 2.02 -5.72
C ILE A 158 -14.13 0.96 -5.42
N ASN A 159 -13.72 -0.31 -5.50
CA ASN A 159 -14.60 -1.45 -5.29
C ASN A 159 -14.82 -1.71 -3.79
N ASN A 160 -15.95 -2.30 -3.47
CA ASN A 160 -16.26 -2.81 -2.15
C ASN A 160 -15.17 -3.78 -1.70
N GLY A 161 -14.70 -3.61 -0.47
CA GLY A 161 -13.61 -4.40 0.09
C GLY A 161 -12.20 -3.95 -0.32
N SER A 162 -12.04 -2.91 -1.17
CA SER A 162 -10.71 -2.37 -1.46
C SER A 162 -10.05 -1.77 -0.22
N PHE A 163 -8.76 -2.03 -0.02
CA PHE A 163 -8.00 -1.46 1.09
C PHE A 163 -7.73 0.04 0.88
N LEU A 164 -8.16 0.87 1.82
CA LEU A 164 -8.01 2.32 1.77
C LEU A 164 -6.80 2.76 2.59
N GLN A 165 -5.71 3.04 1.90
CA GLN A 165 -4.56 3.63 2.55
C GLN A 165 -4.90 5.06 3.00
N SER A 166 -5.07 5.23 4.31
CA SER A 166 -5.67 6.43 4.89
C SER A 166 -4.64 7.25 5.67
N TYR A 167 -4.69 8.56 5.48
CA TYR A 167 -3.74 9.53 6.00
C TYR A 167 -4.43 10.75 6.59
N CYS A 168 -3.78 11.36 7.57
CA CYS A 168 -4.21 12.65 8.09
C CYS A 168 -4.02 13.75 7.04
N PRO A 169 -5.05 14.57 6.74
CA PRO A 169 -4.93 15.67 5.79
C PRO A 169 -3.98 16.78 6.28
N HIS A 170 -3.70 16.82 7.58
CA HIS A 170 -2.90 17.88 8.20
C HIS A 170 -1.42 17.51 8.34
N CYS A 171 -1.13 16.34 8.92
CA CYS A 171 0.26 15.91 9.20
C CYS A 171 0.76 14.79 8.27
N ARG A 172 -0.09 14.28 7.37
CA ARG A 172 0.21 13.21 6.39
C ARG A 172 0.64 11.86 6.98
N HIS A 173 0.62 11.70 8.31
CA HIS A 173 0.85 10.41 8.93
C HIS A 173 -0.31 9.46 8.59
N THR A 174 0.02 8.19 8.41
CA THR A 174 -0.99 7.15 8.18
C THR A 174 -1.80 6.94 9.46
N PHE A 175 -3.11 6.68 9.30
CA PHE A 175 -3.96 6.24 10.41
C PHE A 175 -3.85 4.75 10.70
N ALA A 176 -3.14 3.98 9.85
CA ALA A 176 -3.02 2.55 9.98
C ALA A 176 -2.19 2.17 11.23
N CYS A 177 -2.81 1.43 12.14
CA CYS A 177 -2.22 0.91 13.36
C CYS A 177 -2.74 -0.51 13.62
N CYS A 178 -1.86 -1.49 13.71
CA CYS A 178 -2.21 -2.89 14.03
C CYS A 178 -3.40 -3.43 13.21
N SER A 179 -3.32 -3.30 11.88
CA SER A 179 -4.33 -3.68 10.86
C SER A 179 -5.67 -2.91 10.85
N LEU A 180 -5.84 -1.89 11.69
CA LEU A 180 -7.03 -1.03 11.72
C LEU A 180 -6.67 0.44 11.51
N LEU A 181 -7.64 1.27 11.19
CA LEU A 181 -7.49 2.73 11.23
C LEU A 181 -7.81 3.22 12.63
N ALA A 182 -6.88 3.94 13.26
CA ALA A 182 -7.06 4.46 14.62
C ALA A 182 -7.26 5.99 14.61
N PHE A 183 -8.26 6.44 15.36
CA PHE A 183 -8.61 7.85 15.55
C PHE A 183 -8.78 8.15 17.03
N THR A 184 -8.47 9.37 17.44
CA THR A 184 -8.91 9.90 18.73
C THR A 184 -10.36 10.37 18.57
N VAL A 185 -11.26 9.92 19.43
CA VAL A 185 -12.69 10.26 19.38
C VAL A 185 -13.10 10.93 20.68
N ILE A 186 -13.92 11.98 20.57
CA ILE A 186 -14.51 12.66 21.72
C ILE A 186 -16.03 12.41 21.68
N GLY A 187 -16.55 11.72 22.70
CA GLY A 187 -17.98 11.44 22.84
C GLY A 187 -18.82 12.70 23.10
N GLY A 188 -20.14 12.57 22.97
CA GLY A 188 -21.08 13.67 23.26
C GLY A 188 -21.01 14.15 24.73
N ASP A 189 -20.66 13.24 25.64
CA ASP A 189 -20.41 13.49 27.05
C ASP A 189 -19.04 14.14 27.34
N GLY A 190 -18.21 14.32 26.30
CA GLY A 190 -16.86 14.89 26.40
C GLY A 190 -15.76 13.91 26.79
N ARG A 191 -16.05 12.62 26.98
CA ARG A 191 -15.00 11.61 27.21
C ARG A 191 -14.19 11.39 25.95
N GLU A 192 -12.87 11.31 26.11
CA GLU A 192 -11.92 10.99 25.05
C GLU A 192 -11.62 9.49 25.02
N GLY A 193 -11.46 8.94 23.81
CA GLY A 193 -11.09 7.55 23.60
C GLY A 193 -10.47 7.30 22.23
N ILE A 194 -10.25 6.03 21.91
CA ILE A 194 -9.75 5.57 20.62
C ILE A 194 -10.88 4.88 19.87
N LEU A 195 -11.13 5.33 18.64
CA LEU A 195 -12.00 4.68 17.67
C LEU A 195 -11.14 3.95 16.65
N GLN A 196 -11.37 2.66 16.51
CA GLN A 196 -10.76 1.82 15.49
C GLN A 196 -11.80 1.47 14.42
N LEU A 197 -11.46 1.71 13.15
CA LEU A 197 -12.29 1.38 12.00
C LEU A 197 -11.55 0.40 11.08
N SER A 198 -12.30 -0.37 10.30
CA SER A 198 -11.74 -1.14 9.18
C SER A 198 -11.03 -0.21 8.17
N PRO A 199 -9.90 -0.63 7.60
CA PRO A 199 -9.29 0.07 6.48
C PRO A 199 -9.92 -0.29 5.13
N TYR A 200 -10.85 -1.25 5.06
CA TYR A 200 -11.45 -1.71 3.81
C TYR A 200 -12.75 -0.97 3.48
N PHE A 201 -12.90 -0.54 2.23
CA PHE A 201 -14.08 0.18 1.75
C PHE A 201 -15.35 -0.67 1.92
N ASN A 202 -16.43 -0.05 2.42
CA ASN A 202 -17.69 -0.71 2.76
C ASN A 202 -17.61 -1.90 3.74
N VAL A 203 -16.55 -1.94 4.56
CA VAL A 203 -16.45 -2.83 5.72
C VAL A 203 -16.61 -2.00 6.99
N PHE A 204 -17.79 -2.03 7.59
CA PHE A 204 -18.14 -1.12 8.71
C PHE A 204 -17.78 -1.65 10.10
N THR A 205 -16.83 -2.60 10.19
CA THR A 205 -16.36 -3.11 11.49
C THR A 205 -15.64 -2.00 12.24
N ASN A 206 -15.93 -1.90 13.54
CA ASN A 206 -15.38 -0.86 14.37
C ASN A 206 -15.28 -1.30 15.84
N LYS A 207 -14.36 -0.69 16.58
CA LYS A 207 -14.18 -0.85 18.03
C LYS A 207 -13.92 0.52 18.64
N SER A 208 -14.39 0.75 19.86
CA SER A 208 -14.18 2.02 20.55
C SER A 208 -13.85 1.76 22.02
N THR A 209 -12.94 2.54 22.59
CA THR A 209 -12.63 2.49 24.03
C THR A 209 -13.63 3.27 24.88
N ILE A 210 -14.46 4.09 24.23
CA ILE A 210 -15.60 4.78 24.85
C ILE A 210 -16.91 4.30 24.24
N GLU A 211 -17.99 4.38 25.02
CA GLU A 211 -19.33 4.09 24.53
C GLU A 211 -19.82 5.23 23.62
N ILE A 212 -20.30 4.88 22.43
CA ILE A 212 -20.88 5.82 21.47
C ILE A 212 -22.27 5.29 21.14
N PRO A 213 -23.36 5.89 21.67
CA PRO A 213 -24.71 5.42 21.44
C PRO A 213 -25.07 5.38 19.95
N ARG A 214 -25.82 4.37 19.54
CA ARG A 214 -26.26 4.24 18.14
C ARG A 214 -27.16 5.42 17.78
N GLY A 215 -26.89 6.05 16.64
CA GLY A 215 -27.65 7.19 16.17
C GLY A 215 -27.20 8.53 16.74
N GLU A 216 -26.22 8.57 17.63
CA GLU A 216 -25.61 9.82 18.09
C GLU A 216 -24.37 10.20 17.29
N GLU A 217 -24.07 11.50 17.26
CA GLU A 217 -22.89 12.05 16.62
C GLU A 217 -21.78 12.25 17.64
N VAL A 218 -20.54 11.88 17.30
CA VAL A 218 -19.40 12.20 18.14
C VAL A 218 -19.14 13.70 18.16
N LYS A 219 -18.66 14.23 19.29
CA LYS A 219 -18.37 15.66 19.44
C LYS A 219 -17.22 16.07 18.53
N ASP A 220 -16.16 15.27 18.52
CA ASP A 220 -14.98 15.47 17.68
C ASP A 220 -14.36 14.13 17.25
N LEU A 221 -13.64 14.18 16.13
CA LEU A 221 -12.79 13.10 15.64
C LEU A 221 -11.45 13.72 15.26
N GLN A 222 -10.37 13.25 15.87
CA GLN A 222 -9.04 13.86 15.80
C GLN A 222 -8.00 12.87 15.31
N CYS A 223 -6.94 13.41 14.71
CA CYS A 223 -5.76 12.62 14.38
C CYS A 223 -4.98 12.25 15.65
N PRO A 224 -4.65 10.96 15.86
CA PRO A 224 -3.89 10.55 17.05
C PRO A 224 -2.43 11.02 17.02
N HIS A 225 -1.92 11.48 15.87
CA HIS A 225 -0.53 11.93 15.72
C HIS A 225 -0.36 13.42 15.96
N CYS A 226 -1.25 14.26 15.43
CA CYS A 226 -1.13 15.73 15.56
C CYS A 226 -2.21 16.37 16.44
N GLY A 227 -3.21 15.60 16.91
CA GLY A 227 -4.33 16.09 17.72
C GLY A 227 -5.31 17.00 17.00
N GLN A 228 -5.10 17.28 15.71
CA GLN A 228 -5.99 18.17 14.97
C GLN A 228 -7.32 17.49 14.63
N SER A 229 -8.40 18.26 14.74
CA SER A 229 -9.74 17.83 14.34
C SER A 229 -9.80 17.54 12.84
N LEU A 230 -10.47 16.43 12.52
CA LEU A 230 -10.74 15.96 11.17
C LEU A 230 -12.10 16.43 10.67
N ILE A 231 -12.90 17.13 11.49
CA ILE A 231 -14.23 17.60 11.11
C ILE A 231 -14.14 18.57 9.94
N GLU A 232 -14.90 18.28 8.88
CA GLU A 232 -15.07 19.20 7.76
C GLU A 232 -16.21 20.18 8.06
N LYS A 233 -15.98 21.47 7.82
CA LYS A 233 -16.95 22.53 8.16
C LYS A 233 -18.03 22.67 7.11
N ASP A 234 -17.64 22.51 5.84
CA ASP A 234 -18.48 22.85 4.69
C ASP A 234 -19.19 21.64 4.09
N ARG A 235 -19.09 20.47 4.73
CA ARG A 235 -19.71 19.23 4.25
C ARG A 235 -20.54 18.54 5.32
N LYS A 236 -21.72 18.08 4.90
CA LYS A 236 -22.63 17.25 5.71
C LYS A 236 -22.79 15.88 5.07
N CYS A 237 -23.20 14.92 5.89
CA CYS A 237 -23.54 13.58 5.42
C CYS A 237 -24.78 13.63 4.55
N GLY A 238 -24.69 13.09 3.32
CA GLY A 238 -25.82 13.05 2.38
C GLY A 238 -26.96 12.11 2.78
N GLU A 239 -26.72 11.18 3.71
CA GLU A 239 -27.73 10.21 4.16
C GLU A 239 -28.48 10.67 5.42
N CYS A 240 -27.77 11.20 6.42
CA CYS A 240 -28.37 11.53 7.73
C CYS A 240 -28.21 12.98 8.18
N GLY A 241 -27.53 13.83 7.40
CA GLY A 241 -27.35 15.26 7.70
C GLY A 241 -26.32 15.60 8.78
N SER A 242 -25.70 14.60 9.42
CA SER A 242 -24.66 14.80 10.44
C SER A 242 -23.38 15.42 9.89
N ARG A 243 -22.52 15.92 10.79
CA ARG A 243 -21.16 16.38 10.41
C ARG A 243 -20.34 15.22 9.85
N THR A 244 -19.36 15.57 9.03
CA THR A 244 -18.43 14.61 8.42
C THR A 244 -17.00 14.90 8.87
N ALA A 245 -16.16 13.88 8.85
CA ALA A 245 -14.72 14.04 8.95
C ALA A 245 -14.08 13.85 7.57
N LYS A 246 -13.06 14.65 7.26
CA LYS A 246 -12.21 14.53 6.09
C LYS A 246 -10.95 13.74 6.44
N ILE A 247 -10.69 12.70 5.67
CA ILE A 247 -9.43 11.97 5.66
C ILE A 247 -8.87 11.97 4.24
N THR A 248 -7.57 11.75 4.11
CA THR A 248 -6.94 11.58 2.80
C THR A 248 -6.81 10.09 2.52
N VAL A 249 -7.31 9.62 1.37
CA VAL A 249 -7.19 8.23 0.94
C VAL A 249 -6.29 8.17 -0.29
N GLY A 250 -5.39 7.19 -0.33
CA GLY A 250 -4.66 6.83 -1.54
C GLY A 250 -5.54 5.99 -2.47
N ALA A 251 -5.77 6.47 -3.68
CA ALA A 251 -6.41 5.74 -4.77
C ALA A 251 -5.43 5.74 -5.96
N MET A 252 -4.84 4.57 -6.23
CA MET A 252 -3.76 4.37 -7.21
C MET A 252 -2.63 5.42 -7.14
N HIS A 253 -2.62 6.39 -8.05
CA HIS A 253 -1.57 7.40 -8.19
C HIS A 253 -1.95 8.76 -7.55
N LYS A 254 -3.09 8.84 -6.86
CA LYS A 254 -3.63 10.10 -6.34
C LYS A 254 -4.01 9.97 -4.87
N LEU A 255 -3.94 11.12 -4.19
CA LEU A 255 -4.47 11.32 -2.86
C LEU A 255 -5.78 12.09 -2.99
N ILE A 256 -6.86 11.51 -2.50
CA ILE A 256 -8.20 12.08 -2.61
C ILE A 256 -8.76 12.45 -1.25
N SER A 257 -9.70 13.40 -1.26
CA SER A 257 -10.45 13.80 -0.07
C SER A 257 -11.64 12.86 0.13
N PHE A 258 -11.54 12.01 1.13
CA PHE A 258 -12.57 11.03 1.49
C PHE A 258 -13.27 11.48 2.77
N PHE A 259 -14.59 11.43 2.77
CA PHE A 259 -15.43 11.92 3.85
C PHE A 259 -16.17 10.78 4.52
N ILE A 260 -16.14 10.75 5.85
CA ILE A 260 -16.83 9.74 6.67
C ILE A 260 -17.86 10.42 7.57
N CYS A 261 -19.01 9.78 7.80
CA CYS A 261 -20.04 10.30 8.71
C CYS A 261 -19.62 10.18 10.19
N LEU A 262 -19.91 11.20 11.00
CA LEU A 262 -19.64 11.18 12.45
C LEU A 262 -20.76 10.55 13.29
N ARG A 263 -21.88 10.18 12.67
CA ARG A 263 -23.02 9.55 13.34
C ARG A 263 -22.85 8.05 13.43
N LYS A 264 -22.92 7.51 14.66
CA LYS A 264 -22.80 6.08 14.89
C LYS A 264 -23.90 5.30 14.19
N GLY A 265 -23.50 4.39 13.31
CA GLY A 265 -24.41 3.51 12.57
C GLY A 265 -24.85 4.05 11.21
N CYS A 266 -24.36 5.22 10.80
CA CYS A 266 -24.44 5.67 9.41
C CYS A 266 -23.26 5.09 8.62
N THR A 267 -23.53 4.58 7.42
CA THR A 267 -22.55 3.94 6.52
C THR A 267 -22.14 4.84 5.36
N TRP A 268 -22.62 6.09 5.36
CA TRP A 268 -22.34 7.05 4.32
C TRP A 268 -20.87 7.45 4.28
N HIS A 269 -20.35 7.51 3.06
CA HIS A 269 -19.06 8.04 2.70
C HIS A 269 -19.20 8.93 1.46
N GLY A 270 -18.24 9.84 1.25
CA GLY A 270 -18.26 10.72 0.08
C GLY A 270 -16.87 11.12 -0.40
N LEU A 271 -16.79 11.65 -1.62
CA LEU A 271 -15.59 12.19 -2.24
C LEU A 271 -15.77 13.68 -2.55
N SER A 272 -14.69 14.47 -2.60
CA SER A 272 -14.80 15.87 -3.02
C SER A 272 -15.33 16.01 -4.44
N ASP A 273 -15.96 17.15 -4.77
CA ASP A 273 -16.50 17.40 -6.12
C ASP A 273 -15.42 17.38 -7.22
N GLU A 274 -14.17 17.64 -6.84
CA GLU A 274 -13.02 17.54 -7.74
C GLU A 274 -12.64 16.07 -7.98
N ASP A 275 -12.68 15.26 -6.93
CA ASP A 275 -12.34 13.84 -6.97
C ASP A 275 -13.44 12.99 -7.67
N THR A 276 -14.73 13.35 -7.53
CA THR A 276 -15.85 12.64 -8.18
C THR A 276 -15.83 12.71 -9.71
N ARG A 277 -15.04 13.65 -10.27
CA ARG A 277 -14.80 13.72 -11.73
C ARG A 277 -13.94 12.58 -12.23
N LEU A 278 -13.09 12.04 -11.37
CA LEU A 278 -12.04 11.08 -11.73
C LEU A 278 -12.23 9.72 -11.05
N ILE A 279 -12.89 9.70 -9.90
CA ILE A 279 -13.07 8.52 -9.05
C ILE A 279 -14.54 8.33 -8.72
N MET A 280 -14.96 7.07 -8.71
CA MET A 280 -16.28 6.59 -8.38
C MET A 280 -16.18 5.57 -7.24
N LEU A 281 -17.19 5.56 -6.39
CA LEU A 281 -17.38 4.51 -5.38
C LEU A 281 -18.43 3.53 -5.92
N GLU A 282 -18.18 2.23 -5.83
CA GLU A 282 -19.05 1.19 -6.40
C GLU A 282 -20.52 1.32 -5.95
N ASP A 283 -20.76 1.63 -4.68
CA ASP A 283 -22.11 1.74 -4.09
C ASP A 283 -22.63 3.19 -3.97
N SER A 284 -22.02 4.17 -4.64
CA SER A 284 -22.51 5.55 -4.59
C SER A 284 -23.94 5.62 -5.13
N ARG A 285 -24.88 6.21 -4.36
CA ARG A 285 -26.27 6.48 -4.79
C ARG A 285 -26.43 7.77 -5.60
N GLU A 286 -25.34 8.40 -6.02
CA GLU A 286 -25.34 9.69 -6.74
C GLU A 286 -25.63 9.53 -8.26
N TRP A 287 -26.50 8.59 -8.63
CA TRP A 287 -26.95 8.33 -10.01
C TRP A 287 -28.46 8.47 -10.17
#